data_AF-A0A645J6S1-F1
#
_entry.id   AF-A0A645J6S1-F1
#
_cell.length_a   1.000
_cell.length_b   1.000
_cell.length_c   1.000
_cell.angle_alpha   90.00
_cell.angle_beta   90.00
_cell.angle_gamma   90.00
#
_symmetry.space_group_name_H-M   'P 1'
#
loop_
_entity.id
_entity.type
_entity.pdbx_description
1 polymer ?
#
loop_
_entity_poly.entity_id
_entity_poly.type
_entity_poly.pdbx_seq_one_letter_code
_entity_poly.pdbx_strand_id
1 'polypeptide(L)'
;MTCNRIEELVRKALESQFADELKAGTIVFHSVNVDDPANEHFIRDFALDSKIVVMRRGEKFEKFPDVWTLVRDPEKFTAYIRSGVEQFQ
;
A
#
# COMPACT_ATOMS: atom_id res chain seq x y z
N MET A 1 12.27 9.83 -7.41
CA MET A 1 11.78 10.85 -6.45
C MET A 1 10.27 10.76 -6.15
N THR A 2 9.49 9.93 -6.84
CA THR A 2 8.04 9.72 -6.57
C THR A 2 7.75 8.69 -5.47
N CYS A 3 8.77 7.91 -5.06
CA CYS A 3 8.69 6.87 -4.03
C CYS A 3 8.09 7.38 -2.71
N ASN A 4 8.54 8.55 -2.26
CA ASN A 4 8.13 9.12 -0.98
C ASN A 4 6.67 9.56 -1.00
N ARG A 5 6.12 9.92 -2.17
CA ARG A 5 4.77 10.49 -2.27
C ARG A 5 3.70 9.43 -2.02
N ILE A 6 3.82 8.25 -2.65
CA ILE A 6 2.87 7.14 -2.44
C ILE A 6 3.01 6.65 -1.00
N GLU A 7 4.24 6.47 -0.50
CA GLU A 7 4.47 6.04 0.87
C GLU A 7 3.83 6.99 1.89
N GLU A 8 4.06 8.30 1.75
CA GLU A 8 3.45 9.31 2.61
C GLU A 8 1.92 9.31 2.51
N LEU A 9 1.37 9.14 1.30
CA LEU A 9 -0.08 9.12 1.11
C LEU A 9 -0.72 7.88 1.72
N VAL A 10 -0.12 6.70 1.56
CA VAL A 10 -0.60 5.48 2.22
C VAL A 10 -0.50 5.64 3.73
N ARG A 11 0.64 6.12 4.24
CA ARG A 11 0.81 6.35 5.67
C ARG A 11 -0.26 7.30 6.20
N LYS A 12 -0.48 8.45 5.56
CA LYS A 12 -1.52 9.41 5.95
C LYS A 12 -2.93 8.83 5.87
N ALA A 13 -3.24 8.08 4.81
CA ALA A 13 -4.54 7.43 4.67
C ALA A 13 -4.79 6.44 5.81
N LEU A 14 -3.79 5.62 6.14
CA LEU A 14 -3.85 4.67 7.25
C LEU A 14 -3.89 5.38 8.62
N GLU A 15 -3.08 6.40 8.85
CA GLU A 15 -3.12 7.17 10.10
C GLU A 15 -4.44 7.92 10.27
N SER A 16 -5.04 8.41 9.19
CA SER A 16 -6.28 9.20 9.29
C SER A 16 -7.53 8.34 9.39
N GLN A 17 -7.57 7.17 8.74
CA GLN A 17 -8.75 6.29 8.72
C GLN A 17 -8.63 5.09 9.65
N PHE A 18 -7.40 4.64 9.93
CA PHE A 18 -7.08 3.37 10.58
C PHE A 18 -6.06 3.54 11.71
N ALA A 19 -5.97 4.72 12.34
CA ALA A 19 -5.04 4.97 13.45
C ALA A 19 -5.19 3.96 14.59
N ASP A 20 -6.42 3.58 14.94
CA ASP A 20 -6.70 2.60 15.99
C ASP A 20 -6.23 1.20 15.59
N GLU A 21 -6.41 0.80 14.33
CA GLU A 21 -5.96 -0.50 13.82
C GLU A 21 -4.45 -0.60 13.66
N LEU A 22 -3.80 0.51 13.28
CA LEU A 22 -2.34 0.64 13.30
C LEU A 22 -1.80 0.51 14.73
N LYS A 23 -2.44 1.16 15.71
CA LYS A 23 -2.04 1.09 17.12
C LYS A 23 -2.31 -0.30 17.73
N ALA A 24 -3.41 -0.94 17.33
CA ALA A 24 -3.76 -2.28 17.76
C ALA A 24 -2.86 -3.36 17.12
N GLY A 25 -2.10 -3.03 16.07
CA GLY A 25 -1.29 -3.98 15.31
C GLY A 25 -2.09 -4.85 14.35
N THR A 26 -3.36 -4.52 14.11
CA THR A 26 -4.24 -5.20 13.15
C THR A 26 -3.79 -4.91 11.72
N ILE A 27 -3.34 -3.68 11.47
CA ILE A 27 -2.77 -3.26 10.18
C ILE A 27 -1.29 -2.95 10.37
N VAL A 28 -0.46 -3.53 9.52
CA VAL A 28 0.99 -3.30 9.50
C VAL A 28 1.38 -2.74 8.15
N PHE A 29 1.90 -1.51 8.14
CA PHE A 29 2.45 -0.89 6.96
C PHE A 29 3.95 -1.23 6.83
N HIS A 30 4.33 -1.87 5.74
CA HIS A 30 5.73 -2.18 5.43
C HIS A 30 6.12 -1.53 4.10
N SER A 31 7.17 -0.70 4.13
CA SER A 31 7.76 -0.16 2.91
C SER A 31 8.86 -1.11 2.45
N VAL A 32 8.64 -1.78 1.32
CA VAL A 32 9.64 -2.67 0.71
C VAL A 32 10.35 -1.89 -0.38
N ASN A 33 11.66 -1.68 -0.19
CA ASN A 33 12.48 -1.05 -1.21
C ASN A 33 12.88 -2.09 -2.27
N VAL A 34 12.18 -2.08 -3.40
CA VAL A 34 12.49 -2.93 -4.57
C VAL A 34 13.76 -2.54 -5.33
N ASP A 35 14.38 -1.41 -4.98
CA ASP A 35 15.69 -0.98 -5.51
C ASP A 35 16.85 -1.75 -4.85
N ASP A 36 16.58 -2.44 -3.73
CA ASP A 36 17.55 -3.30 -3.07
C ASP A 36 17.62 -4.67 -3.78
N PRO A 37 18.81 -5.18 -4.14
CA PRO A 37 18.95 -6.45 -4.85
C PRO A 37 18.39 -7.65 -4.07
N ALA A 38 18.31 -7.58 -2.73
CA ALA A 38 17.65 -8.62 -1.94
C ALA A 38 16.14 -8.67 -2.19
N ASN A 39 15.53 -7.57 -2.65
CA ASN A 39 14.09 -7.42 -2.87
C ASN A 39 13.68 -7.44 -4.35
N GLU A 40 14.62 -7.58 -5.28
CA GLU A 40 14.31 -7.72 -6.72
C GLU A 40 13.36 -8.90 -6.99
N HIS A 41 13.39 -9.95 -6.15
CA HIS A 41 12.48 -11.07 -6.28
C HIS A 41 11.00 -10.65 -6.15
N PHE A 42 10.67 -9.60 -5.38
CA PHE A 42 9.30 -9.07 -5.28
C PHE A 42 8.79 -8.51 -6.61
N ILE A 43 9.69 -7.96 -7.44
CA ILE A 43 9.34 -7.48 -8.78
C ILE A 43 8.84 -8.64 -9.65
N ARG A 44 9.49 -9.80 -9.53
CA ARG A 44 9.10 -11.02 -10.24
C ARG A 44 7.87 -11.71 -9.63
N ASP A 45 7.88 -11.93 -8.31
CA ASP A 45 6.82 -12.63 -7.57
C ASP A 45 5.46 -11.90 -7.67
N PHE A 46 5.50 -10.57 -7.59
CA PHE A 46 4.30 -9.75 -7.69
C PHE A 46 4.13 -9.12 -9.08
N ALA A 47 4.93 -9.51 -10.08
CA ALA A 47 4.91 -8.95 -11.44
C ALA A 47 4.80 -7.41 -11.42
N LEU A 48 5.64 -6.78 -10.59
CA LEU A 48 5.62 -5.34 -10.37
C LEU A 48 6.36 -4.65 -11.51
N ASP A 49 5.64 -4.25 -12.54
CA ASP A 49 6.20 -3.34 -13.56
C ASP A 49 6.48 -1.95 -12.98
N SER A 50 5.92 -1.64 -11.79
CA SER A 50 6.02 -0.36 -11.08
C SER A 50 5.76 -0.52 -9.58
N LYS A 51 6.08 0.49 -8.76
CA LYS A 51 5.95 0.44 -7.29
C LYS A 51 4.47 0.48 -6.87
N ILE A 52 3.84 -0.65 -6.50
CA ILE A 52 2.40 -0.69 -6.15
C ILE A 52 2.17 -0.92 -4.65
N VAL A 53 0.94 -0.69 -4.20
CA VAL A 53 0.49 -1.12 -2.87
C VAL A 53 -0.11 -2.52 -2.99
N VAL A 54 0.27 -3.40 -2.07
CA VAL A 54 -0.29 -4.75 -1.96
C VAL A 54 -0.86 -4.90 -0.55
N MET A 55 -2.12 -5.31 -0.45
CA MET A 55 -2.71 -5.72 0.82
C MET A 55 -2.69 -7.23 0.90
N ARG A 56 -2.29 -7.77 2.06
CA ARG A 56 -2.22 -9.21 2.29
C ARG A 56 -2.89 -9.57 3.61
N ARG A 57 -3.75 -10.59 3.57
CA ARG A 57 -4.35 -11.22 4.75
C ARG A 57 -4.16 -12.74 4.65
N GLY A 58 -3.21 -13.26 5.43
CA GLY A 58 -2.82 -14.67 5.39
C GLY A 58 -2.25 -15.06 4.02
N GLU A 59 -2.92 -15.99 3.33
CA GLU A 59 -2.54 -16.47 1.99
C GLU A 59 -3.15 -15.63 0.85
N LYS A 60 -4.17 -14.81 1.14
CA LYS A 60 -4.78 -13.93 0.13
C LYS A 60 -4.05 -12.60 0.08
N PHE A 61 -3.73 -12.15 -1.13
CA PHE A 61 -3.21 -10.82 -1.37
C PHE A 61 -3.92 -10.18 -2.55
N GLU A 62 -4.05 -8.86 -2.51
CA GLU A 62 -4.61 -8.06 -3.59
C GLU A 62 -3.73 -6.87 -3.90
N LYS A 63 -3.61 -6.60 -5.19
CA LYS A 63 -2.75 -5.57 -5.74
C LYS A 63 -3.61 -4.35 -6.04
N PHE A 64 -3.10 -3.18 -5.69
CA PHE A 64 -3.79 -1.90 -5.86
C PHE A 64 -2.98 -1.06 -6.87
N PRO A 65 -3.02 -1.37 -8.19
CA PRO A 65 -2.26 -0.61 -9.20
C PRO A 65 -2.79 0.81 -9.38
N ASP A 66 -4.09 1.03 -9.15
CA ASP A 66 -4.74 2.35 -9.25
C ASP A 66 -4.22 3.38 -8.26
N VAL A 67 -3.43 2.99 -7.26
CA VAL A 67 -2.72 3.93 -6.39
C VAL A 67 -1.86 4.91 -7.19
N TRP A 68 -1.35 4.53 -8.37
CA TRP A 68 -0.62 5.43 -9.26
C TRP A 68 -1.52 6.45 -9.96
N THR A 69 -2.70 6.02 -10.38
CA THR A 69 -3.71 6.92 -10.97
C THR A 69 -4.17 7.93 -9.92
N LEU A 70 -4.38 7.45 -8.70
CA LEU A 70 -4.92 8.22 -7.58
C LEU A 70 -3.85 8.98 -6.79
N VAL A 71 -2.55 8.79 -7.07
CA VAL A 71 -1.46 9.50 -6.35
C VAL A 71 -1.57 11.02 -6.49
N ARG A 72 -2.23 11.50 -7.55
CA ARG A 72 -2.52 12.92 -7.80
C ARG A 72 -3.76 13.42 -7.06
N ASP A 73 -4.59 12.50 -6.56
CA ASP A 73 -5.88 12.74 -5.91
C ASP A 73 -5.90 12.10 -4.51
N PRO A 74 -5.33 12.76 -3.48
CA PRO A 74 -5.17 12.20 -2.13
C PRO A 74 -6.50 11.77 -1.48
N GLU A 75 -7.61 12.45 -1.79
CA GLU A 75 -8.94 12.08 -1.29
C GLU A 75 -9.40 10.73 -1.87
N LYS A 76 -9.31 10.58 -3.20
CA LYS A 76 -9.66 9.30 -3.86
C LYS A 76 -8.69 8.19 -3.48
N PHE A 77 -7.40 8.52 -3.32
CA PHE A 77 -6.40 7.58 -2.84
C PHE A 77 -6.78 7.01 -1.48
N THR A 78 -7.13 7.88 -0.53
CA THR A 78 -7.54 7.48 0.82
C THR A 78 -8.80 6.63 0.77
N ALA A 79 -9.81 7.03 -0.01
CA ALA A 79 -11.04 6.26 -0.18
C ALA A 79 -10.76 4.87 -0.79
N TYR A 80 -9.85 4.77 -1.75
CA TYR A 80 -9.48 3.52 -2.41
C TYR A 80 -8.74 2.57 -1.47
N ILE A 81 -7.76 3.08 -0.71
CA ILE A 81 -7.08 2.31 0.34
C ILE A 81 -8.08 1.87 1.41
N ARG A 82 -8.96 2.77 1.86
CA ARG A 82 -9.98 2.44 2.85
C ARG A 82 -10.90 1.34 2.36
N SER A 83 -11.44 1.46 1.15
CA SER A 83 -12.32 0.44 0.57
C SER A 83 -11.60 -0.89 0.37
N GLY A 84 -10.30 -0.87 0.09
CA GLY A 84 -9.47 -2.07 0.11
C GLY A 84 -9.44 -2.70 1.50
N VAL A 85 -9.01 -1.95 2.50
CA VAL A 85 -8.90 -2.45 3.88
C VAL A 85 -10.25 -2.97 4.40
N GLU A 86 -11.35 -2.24 4.17
CA GLU A 86 -12.71 -2.66 4.56
C GLU A 86 -13.15 -3.97 3.88
N GLN A 87 -12.70 -4.23 2.64
CA GLN A 87 -12.95 -5.51 1.97
C GLN A 87 -12.09 -6.65 2.52
N PHE A 88 -10.91 -6.33 3.08
CA PHE A 88 -10.00 -7.31 3.66
C PHE A 88 -10.17 -7.51 5.17
N GLN A 89 -10.95 -6.67 5.86
CA GLN A 89 -11.24 -6.78 7.30
C GLN A 89 -11.97 -8.08 7.65
#